data_AF-A0A2G7G383-F1
#
_entry.id   AF-A0A2G7G383-F1
#
_cell.length_a   1.000
_cell.length_b   1.000
_cell.length_c   1.000
_cell.angle_alpha   90.00
_cell.angle_beta   90.00
_cell.angle_gamma   90.00
#
_symmetry.space_group_name_H-M   'P 1'
#
loop_
_entity.id
_entity.type
_entity.pdbx_description
1 polymer ?
#
loop_
_entity_poly.entity_id
_entity_poly.type
_entity_poly.pdbx_seq_one_letter_code
_entity_poly.pdbx_strand_id
1 'polypeptide(L)'
;MPEHDEPLPRCRTATYPGAQLDRLFRPTYKHVTSDQTCIDCSETETLKRGPGNREAGPHVYYGTIASGNMVIKDAGARDLLVQKHGVLCFEMEAAGLMNTNFPCLVIRGVSDYADSHKNDVWKKYAAASAAEYARSLICAIPGNMYSK
;
A
#
# COMPACT_ATOMS: atom_id res chain seq x y z
N MET A 1 0.91 -2.49 -19.80
CA MET A 1 0.92 -2.38 -18.33
C MET A 1 0.93 -0.91 -18.00
N PRO A 2 0.30 -0.48 -16.89
CA PRO A 2 0.35 0.91 -16.46
C PRO A 2 1.80 1.34 -16.23
N GLU A 3 2.12 2.59 -16.55
CA GLU A 3 3.41 3.19 -16.23
C GLU A 3 3.51 3.49 -14.73
N HIS A 4 4.73 3.86 -14.29
CA HIS A 4 4.93 4.32 -12.92
C HIS A 4 4.09 5.57 -12.64
N ASP A 5 3.41 5.59 -11.51
CA ASP A 5 2.49 6.66 -11.08
C ASP A 5 1.25 6.80 -11.98
N GLU A 6 0.89 5.77 -12.76
CA GLU A 6 -0.34 5.75 -13.54
C GLU A 6 -1.52 5.23 -12.69
N PRO A 7 -2.71 5.88 -12.74
CA PRO A 7 -3.89 5.40 -12.03
C PRO A 7 -4.46 4.12 -12.65
N LEU A 8 -4.86 3.19 -11.80
CA LEU A 8 -5.75 2.09 -12.15
C LEU A 8 -7.21 2.53 -12.08
N PRO A 9 -8.08 1.96 -12.93
CA PRO A 9 -9.51 2.06 -12.72
C PRO A 9 -9.88 1.60 -11.30
N ARG A 10 -10.84 2.29 -10.68
CA ARG A 10 -11.34 1.86 -9.36
C ARG A 10 -11.85 0.43 -9.43
N CYS A 11 -11.48 -0.35 -8.41
CA CYS A 11 -11.92 -1.73 -8.30
C CYS A 11 -13.46 -1.81 -8.21
N ARG A 12 -14.06 -2.69 -9.01
CA ARG A 12 -15.53 -2.88 -9.02
C ARG A 12 -16.00 -3.81 -7.91
N THR A 13 -15.11 -4.61 -7.33
CA THR A 13 -15.43 -5.63 -6.32
C THR A 13 -15.26 -5.12 -4.87
N ALA A 14 -14.67 -3.93 -4.69
CA ALA A 14 -14.53 -3.29 -3.39
C ALA A 14 -14.89 -1.79 -3.44
N THR A 15 -15.63 -1.34 -2.44
CA THR A 15 -16.00 0.07 -2.29
C THR A 15 -14.78 0.91 -1.95
N TYR A 16 -14.60 2.01 -2.68
CA TYR A 16 -13.63 3.04 -2.33
C TYR A 16 -14.02 3.69 -0.99
N PRO A 17 -13.16 3.66 0.06
CA PRO A 17 -13.52 4.22 1.37
C PRO A 17 -13.78 5.73 1.36
N GLY A 18 -13.22 6.45 0.40
CA GLY A 18 -13.36 7.90 0.25
C GLY A 18 -12.10 8.66 0.68
N ALA A 19 -11.86 9.80 0.02
CA ALA A 19 -10.66 10.62 0.23
C ALA A 19 -10.59 11.22 1.64
N GLN A 20 -11.72 11.40 2.32
CA GLN A 20 -11.81 11.88 3.69
C GLN A 20 -11.25 10.89 4.72
N LEU A 21 -11.20 9.60 4.38
CA LEU A 21 -10.61 8.55 5.23
C LEU A 21 -9.14 8.29 4.90
N ASP A 22 -8.59 9.01 3.92
CA ASP A 22 -7.20 8.91 3.47
C ASP A 22 -6.32 9.92 4.22
N ARG A 23 -6.13 9.68 5.53
CA ARG A 23 -5.50 10.60 6.47
C ARG A 23 -4.06 10.19 6.77
N LEU A 24 -3.10 10.99 6.31
CA LEU A 24 -1.69 10.88 6.71
C LEU A 24 -1.44 11.82 7.89
N PHE A 25 -1.07 11.29 9.05
CA PHE A 25 -0.78 12.09 10.23
C PHE A 25 0.68 12.53 10.29
N ARG A 26 0.95 13.59 11.06
CA ARG A 26 2.33 13.99 11.41
C ARG A 26 3.05 12.83 12.10
N PRO A 27 4.31 12.55 11.78
CA PRO A 27 5.06 11.45 12.40
C PRO A 27 5.14 11.50 13.94
N THR A 28 5.09 12.70 14.50
CA THR A 28 5.16 12.95 15.95
C THR A 28 3.82 12.79 16.65
N TYR A 29 2.70 12.78 15.93
CA TYR A 29 1.39 12.60 16.50
C TYR A 29 1.11 11.11 16.68
N LYS A 30 0.70 10.71 17.88
CA LYS A 30 0.38 9.32 18.21
C LYS A 30 -1.13 9.14 18.24
N HIS A 31 -1.57 7.94 17.88
CA HIS A 31 -2.97 7.58 17.93
C HIS A 31 -3.50 7.74 19.37
N VAL A 32 -4.66 8.41 19.49
CA VAL A 32 -5.20 8.88 20.79
C VAL A 32 -5.75 7.73 21.63
N THR A 33 -6.38 6.75 20.98
CA THR A 33 -7.00 5.59 21.63
C THR A 33 -6.29 4.30 21.23
N SER A 34 -6.57 3.20 21.93
CA SER A 34 -6.16 1.86 21.47
C SER A 34 -7.05 1.30 20.35
N ASP A 35 -8.08 2.04 19.95
CA ASP A 35 -9.07 1.58 18.97
C ASP A 35 -8.49 1.53 17.56
N GLN A 36 -9.13 0.75 16.70
CA GLN A 36 -8.75 0.58 15.30
C GLN A 36 -9.29 1.71 14.41
N THR A 37 -9.71 2.86 14.94
CA THR A 37 -10.27 3.96 14.14
C THR A 37 -9.69 5.30 14.56
N CYS A 38 -9.49 6.19 13.59
CA CYS A 38 -8.96 7.53 13.84
C CYS A 38 -10.07 8.59 14.03
N ILE A 39 -11.25 8.19 14.52
CA ILE A 39 -12.40 9.09 14.71
C ILE A 39 -12.06 10.17 15.75
N ASP A 40 -11.40 9.79 16.84
CA ASP A 40 -10.99 10.70 17.91
C ASP A 40 -9.64 11.40 17.65
N CYS A 41 -8.98 11.07 16.53
CA CYS A 41 -7.73 11.71 16.16
C CYS A 41 -7.97 13.08 15.53
N SER A 42 -7.22 14.10 15.95
CA SER A 42 -7.37 15.46 15.43
C SER A 42 -7.07 15.54 13.94
N GLU A 43 -7.95 16.17 13.17
CA GLU A 43 -7.72 16.48 11.76
C GLU A 43 -6.59 17.50 11.56
N THR A 44 -6.32 18.36 12.54
CA THR A 44 -5.23 19.36 12.48
C THR A 44 -3.83 18.74 12.42
N GLU A 45 -3.74 17.48 12.87
CA GLU A 45 -2.51 16.68 12.86
C GLU A 45 -2.32 15.93 11.54
N THR A 46 -3.25 16.06 10.60
CA THR A 46 -3.11 15.51 9.26
C THR A 46 -2.25 16.41 8.38
N LEU A 47 -1.40 15.79 7.57
CA LEU A 47 -0.60 16.47 6.56
C LEU A 47 -1.43 16.64 5.29
N LYS A 48 -1.43 17.86 4.75
CA LYS A 48 -1.93 18.09 3.39
C LYS A 48 -1.02 17.33 2.43
N ARG A 49 -1.56 16.30 1.78
CA ARG A 49 -0.84 15.70 0.65
C ARG A 49 -0.97 16.60 -0.57
N GLY A 50 0.00 16.49 -1.47
CA GLY A 50 -0.01 17.19 -2.75
C GLY A 50 -1.25 16.88 -3.60
N PRO A 51 -1.40 17.54 -4.77
CA PRO A 51 -2.49 17.33 -5.70
C PRO A 51 -2.39 15.95 -6.36
N GLY A 52 -2.59 14.89 -5.60
CA GLY A 52 -2.75 13.54 -6.13
C GLY A 52 -4.17 13.37 -6.63
N ASN A 53 -4.34 12.78 -7.80
CA ASN A 53 -5.65 12.48 -8.38
C ASN A 53 -6.29 11.26 -7.68
N ARG A 54 -6.65 11.42 -6.40
CA ARG A 54 -7.33 10.40 -5.60
C ARG A 54 -8.66 9.97 -6.22
N GLU A 55 -9.22 10.82 -7.08
CA GLU A 55 -10.46 10.53 -7.77
C GLU A 55 -10.29 9.49 -8.87
N ALA A 56 -9.16 9.48 -9.58
CA ALA A 56 -8.88 8.55 -10.68
C ALA A 56 -8.74 7.08 -10.24
N GLY A 57 -8.38 6.81 -8.99
CA GLY A 57 -8.20 5.46 -8.46
C GLY A 57 -6.82 5.22 -7.84
N PRO A 58 -6.50 3.96 -7.49
CA PRO A 58 -5.20 3.63 -6.91
C PRO A 58 -4.11 3.74 -7.97
N HIS A 59 -2.96 4.34 -7.64
CA HIS A 59 -1.85 4.50 -8.58
C HIS A 59 -0.86 3.33 -8.47
N VAL A 60 -0.20 2.99 -9.57
CA VAL A 60 0.80 1.91 -9.61
C VAL A 60 2.20 2.46 -9.36
N TYR A 61 2.87 1.96 -8.34
CA TYR A 61 4.27 2.29 -8.07
C TYR A 61 5.15 1.04 -8.21
N TYR A 62 6.32 1.23 -8.80
CA TYR A 62 7.35 0.21 -8.97
C TYR A 62 8.54 0.59 -8.09
N GLY A 63 8.99 -0.31 -7.23
CA GLY A 63 10.14 -0.07 -6.38
C GLY A 63 10.25 -1.07 -5.24
N THR A 64 11.08 -0.72 -4.26
CA THR A 64 11.47 -1.61 -3.17
C THR A 64 10.34 -1.80 -2.17
N ILE A 65 10.02 -3.06 -1.87
CA ILE A 65 9.11 -3.47 -0.80
C ILE A 65 9.96 -4.04 0.35
N ALA A 66 9.89 -3.44 1.53
CA ALA A 66 10.54 -3.99 2.72
C ALA A 66 9.69 -5.11 3.32
N SER A 67 10.34 -6.25 3.57
CA SER A 67 9.70 -7.41 4.17
C SER A 67 10.30 -7.73 5.54
N GLY A 68 9.46 -8.02 6.53
CA GLY A 68 9.90 -8.36 7.87
C GLY A 68 8.83 -9.03 8.72
N ASN A 69 9.19 -9.65 9.84
CA ASN A 69 8.26 -10.39 10.69
C ASN A 69 7.47 -9.51 11.69
N MET A 70 7.56 -8.18 11.59
CA MET A 70 6.90 -7.25 12.49
C MET A 70 6.12 -6.19 11.70
N VAL A 71 4.94 -5.84 12.20
CA VAL A 71 4.18 -4.70 11.69
C VAL A 71 4.88 -3.41 12.12
N ILE A 72 5.19 -2.54 11.15
CA ILE A 72 5.65 -1.18 11.44
C ILE A 72 4.43 -0.33 11.85
N LYS A 73 4.44 0.15 13.10
CA LYS A 73 3.39 1.02 13.67
C LYS A 73 3.98 2.32 14.24
N ASP A 74 5.14 2.71 13.75
CA ASP A 74 5.85 3.91 14.18
C ASP A 74 6.36 4.68 12.96
N ALA A 75 5.87 5.90 12.80
CA ALA A 75 6.22 6.75 11.68
C ALA A 75 7.72 7.10 11.64
N GLY A 76 8.39 7.22 12.79
CA GLY A 76 9.83 7.50 12.84
C GLY A 76 10.65 6.31 12.33
N ALA A 77 10.31 5.10 12.76
CA ALA A 77 10.92 3.87 12.27
C ALA A 77 10.66 3.68 10.76
N ARG A 78 9.44 3.94 10.30
CA ARG A 78 9.09 3.97 8.88
C ARG A 78 9.98 4.94 8.11
N ASP A 79 10.04 6.20 8.53
CA ASP A 79 10.77 7.25 7.82
C ASP A 79 12.27 6.96 7.76
N LEU A 80 12.85 6.41 8.83
CA LEU A 80 14.23 5.94 8.86
C LEU A 80 14.49 4.84 7.82
N LEU A 81 13.59 3.85 7.71
CA LEU A 81 13.71 2.76 6.73
C LEU A 81 13.54 3.25 5.30
N VAL A 82 12.60 4.17 5.06
CA VAL A 82 12.41 4.82 3.75
C VAL A 82 13.68 5.57 3.36
N GLN A 83 14.24 6.40 4.25
CA GLN A 83 15.46 7.17 3.98
C GLN A 83 16.66 6.27 3.72
N LYS A 84 16.82 5.20 4.51
CA LYS A 84 17.98 4.32 4.45
C LYS A 84 17.96 3.37 3.25
N HIS A 85 16.79 2.91 2.83
CA HIS A 85 16.65 1.82 1.87
C HIS A 85 15.84 2.17 0.62
N GLY A 86 15.28 3.38 0.52
CA GLY A 86 14.44 3.79 -0.61
C GLY A 86 13.17 2.93 -0.73
N VAL A 87 12.64 2.48 0.40
CA VAL A 87 11.47 1.59 0.47
C VAL A 87 10.20 2.36 0.17
N LEU A 88 9.32 1.78 -0.65
CA LEU A 88 8.02 2.35 -0.97
C LEU A 88 6.90 1.82 -0.07
N CYS A 89 6.99 0.57 0.36
CA CYS A 89 6.01 -0.01 1.28
C CYS A 89 6.58 -1.15 2.13
N PHE A 90 5.82 -1.52 3.16
CA PHE A 90 6.19 -2.54 4.15
C PHE A 90 5.17 -3.66 4.14
N GLU A 91 5.63 -4.89 4.24
CA GLU A 91 4.81 -6.09 4.34
C GLU A 91 5.53 -7.18 5.14
N MET A 92 4.88 -8.33 5.36
CA MET A 92 5.39 -9.34 6.29
C MET A 92 5.64 -10.73 5.71
N GLU A 93 5.39 -10.95 4.42
CA GLU A 93 5.32 -12.31 3.88
C GLU A 93 6.32 -12.59 2.76
N ALA A 94 6.70 -11.60 1.94
CA ALA A 94 7.47 -11.84 0.72
C ALA A 94 8.90 -12.36 0.96
N ALA A 95 9.55 -11.99 2.07
CA ALA A 95 10.90 -12.44 2.38
C ALA A 95 11.02 -13.97 2.44
N GLY A 96 9.95 -14.67 2.84
CA GLY A 96 9.94 -16.14 2.88
C GLY A 96 10.06 -16.79 1.49
N LEU A 97 9.58 -16.11 0.44
CA LEU A 97 9.64 -16.59 -0.94
C LEU A 97 10.95 -16.21 -1.64
N MET A 98 11.53 -15.05 -1.28
CA MET A 98 12.74 -14.52 -1.92
C MET A 98 14.00 -15.34 -1.62
N ASN A 99 14.01 -16.16 -0.57
CA ASN A 99 15.12 -17.08 -0.26
C ASN A 99 15.11 -18.36 -1.10
N THR A 100 14.22 -18.45 -2.09
CA THR A 100 14.08 -19.59 -2.99
C THR A 100 14.39 -19.18 -4.42
N ASN A 101 14.86 -20.10 -5.27
CA ASN A 101 15.14 -19.84 -6.68
C ASN A 101 13.87 -19.77 -7.54
N PHE A 102 12.77 -19.27 -6.97
CA PHE A 102 11.44 -19.18 -7.58
C PHE A 102 11.23 -17.78 -8.17
N PRO A 103 11.17 -17.64 -9.51
CA PRO A 103 10.86 -16.36 -10.13
C PRO A 103 9.46 -15.90 -9.71
N CYS A 104 9.40 -14.78 -8.99
CA CYS A 104 8.13 -14.24 -8.51
C CYS A 104 8.10 -12.71 -8.63
N LEU A 105 6.88 -12.19 -8.70
CA LEU A 105 6.58 -10.76 -8.62
C LEU A 105 5.67 -10.54 -7.41
N VAL A 106 6.02 -9.57 -6.58
CA VAL A 106 5.21 -9.19 -5.42
C VAL A 106 4.36 -7.98 -5.79
N ILE A 107 3.04 -8.10 -5.62
CA ILE A 107 2.08 -7.02 -5.84
C ILE A 107 1.40 -6.72 -4.51
N ARG A 108 1.48 -5.48 -4.05
CA ARG A 108 0.89 -5.04 -2.77
C ARG A 108 -0.04 -3.86 -2.99
N GLY A 109 -1.23 -3.93 -2.39
CA GLY A 109 -2.10 -2.78 -2.20
C GLY A 109 -1.76 -2.09 -0.88
N VAL A 110 -1.67 -0.77 -0.89
CA VAL A 110 -1.38 0.02 0.32
C VAL A 110 -2.66 0.19 1.13
N SER A 111 -2.65 -0.23 2.40
CA SER A 111 -3.82 -0.16 3.30
C SER A 111 -3.62 0.71 4.54
N ASP A 112 -2.40 1.17 4.80
CA ASP A 112 -2.09 2.11 5.88
C ASP A 112 -0.74 2.77 5.65
N TYR A 113 -0.39 3.70 6.53
CA TYR A 113 0.81 4.51 6.45
C TYR A 113 1.97 3.96 7.29
N ALA A 114 1.92 2.71 7.77
CA ALA A 114 2.95 2.12 8.62
C ALA A 114 3.27 2.98 9.87
N ASP A 115 2.24 3.56 10.47
CA ASP A 115 2.33 4.41 11.66
C ASP A 115 1.37 3.91 12.75
N SER A 116 1.25 4.69 13.83
CA SER A 116 0.37 4.32 14.94
C SER A 116 -1.12 4.37 14.57
N HIS A 117 -1.48 4.93 13.42
CA HIS A 117 -2.86 5.15 12.97
C HIS A 117 -3.38 4.05 12.03
N LYS A 118 -2.65 2.93 11.94
CA LYS A 118 -3.08 1.75 11.20
C LYS A 118 -4.50 1.32 11.61
N ASN A 119 -5.36 1.20 10.62
CA ASN A 119 -6.74 0.73 10.77
C ASN A 119 -7.13 -0.20 9.61
N ASP A 120 -8.32 -0.78 9.70
CA ASP A 120 -8.77 -1.84 8.79
C ASP A 120 -9.62 -1.33 7.62
N VAL A 121 -9.95 -0.03 7.60
CA VAL A 121 -10.86 0.59 6.64
C VAL A 121 -10.43 0.36 5.19
N TRP A 122 -9.13 0.44 4.92
CA TRP A 122 -8.58 0.34 3.57
C TRP A 122 -8.20 -1.07 3.13
N LYS A 123 -8.16 -2.05 4.06
CA LYS A 123 -7.65 -3.41 3.76
C LYS A 123 -8.39 -4.06 2.59
N LYS A 124 -9.72 -4.00 2.58
CA LYS A 124 -10.54 -4.60 1.51
C LYS A 124 -10.28 -3.94 0.16
N TYR A 125 -10.24 -2.62 0.12
CA TYR A 125 -10.01 -1.86 -1.12
C TYR A 125 -8.58 -2.07 -1.66
N ALA A 126 -7.58 -2.07 -0.78
CA ALA A 126 -6.19 -2.33 -1.12
C ALA A 126 -5.99 -3.75 -1.69
N ALA A 127 -6.54 -4.77 -1.01
CA ALA A 127 -6.46 -6.15 -1.47
C ALA A 127 -7.12 -6.34 -2.85
N ALA A 128 -8.31 -5.77 -3.04
CA ALA A 128 -9.03 -5.86 -4.30
C ALA A 128 -8.30 -5.13 -5.44
N SER A 129 -7.69 -3.98 -5.16
CA SER A 129 -6.87 -3.23 -6.14
C SER A 129 -5.63 -4.03 -6.57
N ALA A 130 -4.93 -4.67 -5.62
CA ALA A 130 -3.79 -5.54 -5.92
C ALA A 130 -4.21 -6.76 -6.76
N ALA A 131 -5.35 -7.37 -6.43
CA ALA A 131 -5.89 -8.51 -7.17
C ALA A 131 -6.30 -8.14 -8.60
N GLU A 132 -6.93 -6.98 -8.81
CA GLU A 132 -7.28 -6.48 -10.16
C GLU A 132 -6.03 -6.20 -11.01
N TYR A 133 -4.98 -5.62 -10.41
CA TYR A 133 -3.71 -5.44 -11.09
C TYR A 133 -3.08 -6.78 -11.46
N ALA A 134 -3.03 -7.73 -10.52
CA ALA A 134 -2.49 -9.07 -10.76
C ALA A 134 -3.25 -9.81 -11.88
N ARG A 135 -4.59 -9.75 -11.86
CA ARG A 135 -5.43 -10.32 -12.93
C ARG A 135 -5.09 -9.70 -14.28
N SER A 136 -5.04 -8.37 -14.35
CA SER A 136 -4.73 -7.64 -15.59
C SER A 136 -3.34 -7.98 -16.12
N LEU A 137 -2.35 -8.09 -15.22
CA LEU A 137 -0.99 -8.52 -15.53
C LEU A 137 -0.98 -9.92 -16.15
N ILE A 138 -1.63 -10.89 -15.50
CA ILE A 138 -1.71 -12.28 -15.97
C ILE A 138 -2.38 -12.37 -17.35
N CYS A 139 -3.49 -11.66 -17.54
CA CYS A 139 -4.20 -11.66 -18.83
C CYS A 139 -3.41 -11.05 -19.99
N ALA A 140 -2.46 -10.15 -19.69
CA ALA A 140 -1.62 -9.53 -20.70
C ALA A 140 -0.32 -10.29 -20.98
N ILE A 141 0.01 -11.32 -20.19
CA ILE A 141 1.12 -12.24 -20.49
C ILE A 141 0.65 -13.21 -21.58
N PRO A 142 1.31 -13.26 -22.77
CA PRO A 142 0.95 -14.21 -23.82
C PRO A 142 1.07 -15.65 -23.31
N GLY A 143 0.06 -16.48 -23.55
CA GLY A 143 0.01 -17.88 -23.11
C GLY A 143 1.05 -18.81 -23.73
N ASN A 144 1.94 -18.29 -24.58
CA ASN A 144 2.70 -19.09 -25.55
C ASN A 144 4.22 -19.13 -25.29
N MET A 145 4.71 -18.62 -24.16
CA MET A 145 6.17 -18.55 -23.90
C MET A 145 6.75 -19.68 -23.05
N TYR A 146 6.00 -20.78 -22.84
CA TYR A 146 6.55 -22.00 -22.26
C TYR A 146 6.11 -23.24 -23.04
N SER A 147 6.54 -23.34 -24.30
CA SER A 147 6.83 -24.64 -24.89
C SER A 147 8.25 -25.01 -24.50
N LYS A 148 8.41 -25.94 -23.56
CA LYS A 148 9.64 -26.74 -23.47
C LYS A 148 9.58 -27.83 -24.51
#